data_AF-A0AAV7K444-F1
#
_entry.id   AF-A0AAV7K444-F1
#
_cell.length_a   1.000
_cell.length_b   1.000
_cell.length_c   1.000
_cell.angle_alpha   90.00
_cell.angle_beta   90.00
_cell.angle_gamma   90.00
#
_symmetry.space_group_name_H-M   'P 1'
#
loop_
_entity.id
_entity.type
_entity.pdbx_description
1 polymer ?
#
loop_
_entity_poly.entity_id
_entity_poly.type
_entity_poly.pdbx_seq_one_letter_code
_entity_poly.pdbx_strand_id
1 'polypeptide(L)'
;MAQESSRIKIETLLNGGKHTPTEISRLLKVNRTTVYRVRKRLDAGVSIKHKQGSGRPGKICKSIKYSAAQIIKSDPEISLRKLANKLTEKKKMKVCKSTVHWTLRHLKYSKPFPTQIPLLSEKNRLFRIEWARKNMNKLWCRAVFADDASFW
;
A
#
# COMPACT_ATOMS: atom_id res chain seq x y z
N MET A 1 -4.86 -15.82 -18.44
CA MET A 1 -4.28 -17.15 -18.14
C MET A 1 -3.92 -17.95 -19.40
N ALA A 2 -4.81 -18.05 -20.40
CA ALA A 2 -4.54 -18.81 -21.63
C ALA A 2 -3.23 -18.41 -22.36
N GLN A 3 -2.96 -17.12 -22.54
CA GLN A 3 -1.74 -16.66 -23.21
C GLN A 3 -0.45 -16.94 -22.43
N GLU A 4 -0.50 -16.96 -21.10
CA GLU A 4 0.65 -17.29 -20.26
C GLU A 4 1.00 -18.78 -20.41
N SER A 5 -0.04 -19.65 -20.41
CA SER A 5 0.11 -21.09 -20.65
C SER A 5 0.72 -21.38 -22.04
N SER A 6 0.28 -20.68 -23.09
CA SER A 6 0.85 -20.84 -24.43
C SER A 6 2.34 -20.49 -24.46
N ARG A 7 2.79 -19.46 -23.73
CA ARG A 7 4.21 -19.08 -23.68
C ARG A 7 5.07 -20.12 -22.96
N ILE A 8 4.57 -20.71 -21.87
CA ILE A 8 5.26 -21.79 -21.15
C ILE A 8 5.42 -23.03 -22.04
N LYS A 9 4.39 -23.37 -22.82
CA LYS A 9 4.47 -24.48 -23.79
C LYS A 9 5.51 -24.21 -24.88
N ILE A 10 5.58 -22.98 -25.39
CA ILE A 10 6.59 -22.56 -26.38
C ILE A 10 8.01 -22.69 -25.79
N GLU A 11 8.22 -22.20 -24.57
CA GLU A 11 9.50 -22.32 -23.85
C GLU A 11 9.94 -23.76 -23.71
N THR A 12 9.04 -24.64 -23.28
CA THR A 12 9.33 -26.07 -23.10
C THR A 12 9.79 -26.73 -24.41
N LEU A 13 9.12 -26.41 -25.53
CA LEU A 13 9.47 -26.95 -26.84
C LEU A 13 10.76 -26.37 -27.42
N LEU A 14 11.07 -25.10 -27.14
CA LEU A 14 12.33 -24.46 -27.57
C LEU A 14 13.54 -25.01 -26.80
N ASN A 15 13.42 -25.18 -25.48
CA ASN A 15 14.49 -25.74 -24.65
C ASN A 15 14.76 -27.21 -24.97
N GLY A 16 13.74 -27.94 -25.42
CA GLY A 16 13.88 -29.33 -25.87
C GLY A 16 14.67 -29.50 -27.17
N GLY A 17 14.97 -28.43 -27.92
CA GLY A 17 15.84 -28.43 -29.11
C GLY A 17 15.35 -29.21 -30.34
N LYS A 18 14.22 -29.91 -30.24
CA LYS A 18 13.70 -30.82 -31.28
C LYS A 18 12.79 -30.19 -32.33
N HIS A 19 12.33 -28.96 -32.09
CA HIS A 19 11.32 -28.33 -32.95
C HIS A 19 11.76 -26.99 -33.49
N THR A 20 11.56 -26.78 -34.79
CA THR A 20 11.76 -25.47 -35.39
C THR A 20 10.64 -24.49 -34.97
N PRO A 21 10.90 -23.16 -34.94
CA PRO A 21 9.85 -22.18 -34.58
C PRO A 21 8.58 -22.28 -35.45
N THR A 22 8.71 -22.75 -36.69
CA THR A 22 7.61 -22.98 -37.63
C THR A 22 6.75 -24.19 -37.22
N GLU A 23 7.38 -25.29 -36.81
CA GLU A 23 6.67 -26.47 -36.28
C GLU A 23 5.94 -26.15 -34.98
N ILE A 24 6.58 -25.42 -34.06
CA ILE A 24 5.96 -25.00 -32.79
C ILE A 24 4.70 -24.15 -33.06
N SER A 25 4.77 -23.27 -34.05
CA SER A 25 3.63 -22.45 -34.47
C SER A 25 2.46 -23.29 -34.97
N ARG A 26 2.70 -24.31 -35.79
CA ARG A 26 1.66 -25.26 -36.24
C ARG A 26 1.11 -26.09 -35.09
N LEU A 27 1.99 -26.67 -34.27
CA LEU A 27 1.63 -27.58 -33.17
C LEU A 27 0.72 -26.88 -32.15
N LEU A 28 1.09 -25.66 -31.74
CA LEU A 28 0.37 -24.89 -30.73
C LEU A 28 -0.72 -23.98 -31.30
N LYS A 29 -0.87 -23.90 -32.63
CA LYS A 29 -1.77 -22.96 -33.33
C LYS A 29 -1.59 -21.51 -32.88
N VAL A 30 -0.32 -21.10 -32.67
CA VAL A 30 0.05 -19.73 -32.26
C VAL A 30 0.77 -19.05 -33.41
N ASN A 31 0.55 -17.74 -33.60
CA ASN A 31 1.24 -16.96 -34.62
C ASN A 31 2.77 -17.09 -34.50
N ARG A 32 3.44 -17.39 -35.62
CA ARG A 32 4.89 -17.56 -35.72
C ARG A 32 5.68 -16.39 -35.12
N THR A 33 5.20 -15.15 -35.27
CA THR A 33 5.84 -13.96 -34.66
C THR A 33 5.90 -14.02 -33.13
N THR A 34 4.90 -14.62 -32.48
CA THR A 34 4.90 -14.82 -31.03
C THR A 34 5.98 -15.80 -30.61
N VAL A 35 6.18 -16.89 -31.37
CA VAL A 35 7.23 -17.89 -31.10
C VAL A 35 8.62 -17.24 -31.19
N TYR A 36 8.88 -16.46 -32.25
CA TYR A 36 10.14 -15.71 -32.38
C TYR A 36 10.33 -14.67 -31.27
N ARG A 37 9.27 -13.98 -30.83
CA ARG A 37 9.34 -13.04 -29.70
C ARG A 37 9.69 -13.74 -28.39
N VAL A 38 9.15 -14.94 -28.14
CA VAL A 38 9.49 -15.74 -26.96
C VAL A 38 10.94 -16.22 -27.04
N ARG A 39 11.38 -16.77 -28.17
CA ARG A 39 12.78 -17.18 -28.41
C ARG A 39 13.74 -16.02 -28.15
N LYS A 40 13.48 -14.84 -28.72
CA LYS A 40 14.30 -13.65 -28.51
C LYS A 40 14.39 -13.25 -27.03
N ARG A 41 13.33 -13.43 -26.25
CA ARG A 41 13.35 -13.16 -24.80
C ARG A 41 14.17 -14.20 -24.04
N LEU A 42 14.07 -15.47 -24.43
CA LEU A 42 14.88 -16.56 -23.89
C LEU A 42 16.37 -16.38 -24.18
N ASP A 43 16.73 -16.09 -25.43
CA ASP A 43 18.11 -15.84 -25.84
C ASP A 43 18.72 -14.64 -25.09
N ALA A 44 17.90 -13.64 -24.76
CA ALA A 44 18.30 -12.48 -23.97
C ALA A 44 18.29 -12.73 -22.44
N GLY A 45 17.92 -13.93 -21.98
CA GLY A 45 17.81 -14.26 -20.55
C GLY A 45 16.69 -13.50 -19.81
N VAL A 46 15.72 -12.94 -20.53
CA VAL A 46 14.63 -12.13 -19.96
C VAL A 46 13.41 -13.01 -19.68
N SER A 47 12.74 -12.79 -18.56
CA SER A 47 11.50 -13.50 -18.21
C SER A 47 10.46 -13.44 -19.33
N ILE A 48 9.85 -14.59 -19.64
CA ILE A 48 8.79 -14.73 -20.65
C ILE A 48 7.44 -14.23 -20.13
N LYS A 49 7.31 -14.04 -18.81
CA LYS A 49 6.08 -13.56 -18.18
C LYS A 49 5.60 -12.25 -18.80
N HIS A 50 4.29 -12.06 -18.79
CA HIS A 50 3.71 -10.81 -19.27
C HIS A 50 4.21 -9.64 -18.39
N LYS A 51 4.86 -8.65 -19.01
CA LYS A 51 5.20 -7.39 -18.32
C LYS A 51 3.94 -6.54 -18.18
N GLN A 52 3.52 -6.20 -16.96
CA GLN A 52 2.35 -5.33 -16.80
C GLN A 52 2.54 -4.02 -17.58
N GLY A 53 1.48 -3.59 -18.28
CA GLY A 53 1.48 -2.31 -18.96
C GLY A 53 1.52 -1.15 -17.97
N SER A 54 1.98 0.01 -18.42
CA SER A 54 2.05 1.24 -17.60
C SER A 54 0.68 1.73 -17.11
N GLY A 55 -0.40 1.33 -17.78
CA GLY A 55 -1.74 1.81 -17.50
C GLY A 55 -1.90 3.31 -17.78
N ARG A 56 -3.10 3.84 -17.52
CA ARG A 56 -3.36 5.28 -17.66
C ARG A 56 -2.72 6.04 -16.49
N PRO A 57 -1.93 7.09 -16.74
CA PRO A 57 -1.41 7.91 -15.65
C PRO A 57 -2.55 8.54 -14.85
N GLY A 58 -2.44 8.47 -13.53
CA GLY A 58 -3.42 9.07 -12.63
C GLY A 58 -3.43 10.60 -12.71
N LYS A 59 -4.59 11.23 -12.52
CA LYS A 59 -4.75 12.70 -12.52
C LYS A 59 -3.98 13.42 -11.40
N ILE A 60 -3.46 12.68 -10.43
CA ILE A 60 -2.87 13.22 -9.20
C ILE A 60 -1.37 13.34 -9.38
N CYS A 61 -0.92 14.58 -9.55
CA CYS A 61 0.50 14.89 -9.61
C CYS A 61 1.16 14.85 -8.22
N LYS A 62 2.49 14.81 -8.21
CA LYS A 62 3.30 14.81 -6.98
C LYS A 62 3.00 16.03 -6.09
N SER A 63 2.73 17.20 -6.69
CA SER A 63 2.40 18.44 -5.98
C SER A 63 1.11 18.34 -5.15
N ILE A 64 0.09 17.65 -5.67
CA ILE A 64 -1.17 17.42 -4.95
C ILE A 64 -0.93 16.49 -3.75
N LYS A 65 -0.14 15.43 -3.93
CA LYS A 65 0.22 14.50 -2.84
C LYS A 65 0.91 15.23 -1.69
N TYR A 66 1.87 16.09 -1.99
CA TYR A 66 2.54 16.92 -0.98
C TYR A 66 1.58 17.89 -0.29
N SER A 67 0.71 18.54 -1.05
CA SER A 67 -0.28 19.46 -0.49
C SER A 67 -1.23 18.74 0.47
N ALA A 68 -1.68 17.53 0.11
CA ALA A 68 -2.52 16.70 0.96
C ALA A 68 -1.81 16.30 2.26
N ALA A 69 -0.55 15.84 2.16
CA ALA A 69 0.26 15.49 3.32
C ALA A 69 0.49 16.68 4.27
N GLN A 70 0.73 17.88 3.72
CA GLN A 70 0.92 19.08 4.52
C GLN A 70 -0.37 19.47 5.27
N ILE A 71 -1.53 19.38 4.62
CA ILE A 71 -2.83 19.65 5.26
C ILE A 71 -3.09 18.66 6.40
N ILE A 72 -2.79 17.37 6.18
CA ILE A 72 -2.96 16.34 7.23
C ILE A 72 -1.99 16.56 8.39
N LYS A 73 -0.76 17.00 8.13
CA LYS A 73 0.18 17.34 9.21
C LYS A 73 -0.32 18.48 10.10
N SER A 74 -0.99 19.47 9.52
CA SER A 74 -1.58 20.58 10.28
C SER A 74 -2.89 20.23 10.98
N ASP A 75 -3.71 19.36 10.37
CA ASP A 75 -5.04 18.99 10.83
C ASP A 75 -5.26 17.48 10.58
N PRO A 76 -4.81 16.61 11.51
CA PRO A 76 -4.87 15.16 11.33
C PRO A 76 -6.29 14.59 11.32
N GLU A 77 -7.26 15.30 11.91
CA GLU A 77 -8.65 14.85 12.05
C GLU A 77 -9.53 15.27 10.87
N ILE A 78 -8.96 15.97 9.88
CA ILE A 78 -9.69 16.49 8.74
C ILE A 78 -10.49 15.40 8.01
N SER A 79 -11.76 15.70 7.73
CA SER A 79 -12.59 14.79 6.94
C SER A 79 -12.13 14.76 5.48
N LEU A 80 -12.25 13.60 4.83
CA LEU A 80 -11.85 13.44 3.43
C LEU A 80 -12.56 14.41 2.47
N ARG A 81 -13.82 14.80 2.77
CA ARG A 81 -14.56 15.79 1.98
C ARG A 81 -13.96 17.18 2.15
N LYS A 82 -13.68 17.61 3.38
CA LYS A 82 -13.03 18.89 3.66
C LYS A 82 -11.63 18.95 3.04
N LEU A 83 -10.88 17.87 3.11
CA LEU A 83 -9.56 17.75 2.47
C LEU A 83 -9.66 17.89 0.94
N ALA A 84 -10.65 17.26 0.30
CA ALA A 84 -10.88 17.38 -1.13
C ALA A 84 -11.22 18.83 -1.55
N ASN A 85 -12.04 19.53 -0.77
CA ASN A 85 -12.38 20.93 -1.02
C ASN A 85 -11.15 21.83 -0.88
N LYS A 86 -10.39 21.72 0.22
CA LYS A 86 -9.13 22.47 0.41
C LYS A 86 -8.12 22.22 -0.72
N LEU A 87 -8.02 20.98 -1.21
CA LEU A 87 -7.15 20.66 -2.35
C LEU A 87 -7.66 21.28 -3.66
N THR A 88 -8.98 21.30 -3.85
CA THR A 88 -9.61 21.91 -5.03
C THR A 88 -9.38 23.41 -5.06
N GLU A 89 -9.55 24.09 -3.93
CA GLU A 89 -9.27 25.53 -3.76
C GLU A 89 -7.79 25.84 -4.01
N LYS A 90 -6.87 25.09 -3.38
CA LYS A 90 -5.42 25.35 -3.48
C LYS A 90 -4.82 25.06 -4.85
N LYS A 91 -5.38 24.11 -5.60
CA LYS A 91 -4.80 23.63 -6.88
C LYS A 91 -5.68 23.91 -8.10
N LYS A 92 -6.81 24.59 -7.93
CA LYS A 92 -7.80 24.88 -8.99
C LYS A 92 -8.18 23.64 -9.81
N MET A 93 -8.13 22.45 -9.19
CA MET A 93 -8.43 21.17 -9.83
C MET A 93 -9.48 20.45 -9.01
N LYS A 94 -10.58 20.06 -9.64
CA LYS A 94 -11.66 19.31 -8.96
C LYS A 94 -11.16 17.91 -8.60
N VAL A 95 -10.96 17.66 -7.30
CA VAL A 95 -10.60 16.34 -6.77
C VAL A 95 -11.78 15.78 -5.98
N CYS A 96 -12.20 14.54 -6.28
CA CYS A 96 -13.26 13.90 -5.52
C CYS A 96 -12.73 13.18 -4.26
N LYS A 97 -13.62 12.99 -3.27
CA LYS A 97 -13.32 12.27 -2.01
C LYS A 97 -12.63 10.92 -2.26
N SER A 98 -13.12 10.12 -3.19
CA SER A 98 -12.59 8.78 -3.49
C SER A 98 -11.15 8.85 -4.00
N THR A 99 -10.85 9.84 -4.85
CA THR A 99 -9.50 10.10 -5.37
C THR A 99 -8.54 10.47 -4.24
N VAL A 100 -8.97 11.32 -3.30
CA VAL A 100 -8.19 11.66 -2.10
C VAL A 100 -7.95 10.42 -1.24
N HIS A 101 -8.98 9.62 -0.97
CA HIS A 101 -8.84 8.40 -0.17
C HIS A 101 -7.81 7.42 -0.75
N TRP A 102 -7.89 7.13 -2.04
CA TRP A 102 -6.91 6.27 -2.73
C TRP A 102 -5.49 6.84 -2.62
N THR A 103 -5.34 8.16 -2.78
CA THR A 103 -4.04 8.83 -2.64
C THR A 103 -3.44 8.62 -1.27
N LEU A 104 -4.24 8.82 -0.22
CA LEU A 104 -3.79 8.66 1.16
C LEU A 104 -3.41 7.23 1.48
N ARG A 105 -4.18 6.25 0.97
CA ARG A 105 -3.84 4.83 1.09
C ARG A 105 -2.51 4.50 0.43
N HIS A 106 -2.24 5.05 -0.77
CA HIS A 106 -0.93 4.89 -1.42
C HIS A 106 0.21 5.59 -0.67
N LEU A 107 -0.08 6.68 0.04
CA LEU A 107 0.86 7.37 0.92
C LEU A 107 0.99 6.73 2.31
N LYS A 108 0.35 5.57 2.54
CA LYS A 108 0.33 4.83 3.81
C LYS A 108 -0.27 5.59 5.00
N TYR A 109 -1.15 6.57 4.74
CA TYR A 109 -1.96 7.16 5.80
C TYR A 109 -3.14 6.24 6.14
N SER A 110 -3.38 6.07 7.44
CA SER A 110 -4.53 5.36 7.98
C SER A 110 -5.26 6.25 8.98
N LYS A 111 -6.55 6.00 9.17
CA LYS A 111 -7.36 6.65 10.21
C LYS A 111 -7.65 5.61 11.29
N PRO A 112 -6.83 5.50 12.34
CA PRO A 112 -7.17 4.67 13.48
C PRO A 112 -8.37 5.29 14.22
N PHE A 113 -9.15 4.45 14.88
CA PHE A 113 -10.08 4.93 15.89
C PHE A 113 -9.27 5.39 17.11
N PRO A 114 -9.53 6.59 17.66
CA PRO A 114 -8.86 7.01 18.87
C PRO A 114 -9.23 6.07 20.01
N THR A 115 -8.23 5.66 20.79
CA THR A 115 -8.47 4.91 22.02
C THR A 115 -9.16 5.84 23.03
N GLN A 116 -10.20 5.35 23.71
CA GLN A 116 -10.82 6.09 24.80
C GLN A 116 -9.82 6.18 25.96
N ILE A 117 -9.41 7.39 26.31
CA ILE A 117 -8.46 7.66 27.39
C ILE A 117 -9.23 8.46 28.46
N PRO A 118 -9.10 8.13 29.76
CA PRO A 118 -9.71 8.92 30.81
C PRO A 118 -9.19 10.36 30.77
N LEU A 119 -10.11 11.32 30.86
CA LEU A 119 -9.77 12.74 30.92
C LEU A 119 -9.05 13.03 32.24
N LEU A 120 -7.81 13.52 32.15
CA LEU A 120 -6.99 13.87 33.32
C LEU A 120 -6.84 15.38 33.40
N SER A 121 -7.08 15.94 34.58
CA SER A 121 -6.67 17.31 34.90
C SER A 121 -5.15 17.42 34.91
N GLU A 122 -4.63 18.63 34.69
CA GLU A 122 -3.19 18.88 34.69
C GLU A 122 -2.53 18.51 36.03
N LYS A 123 -3.21 18.83 37.15
CA LYS A 123 -2.79 18.42 38.51
C LYS A 123 -2.63 16.91 38.63
N ASN A 124 -3.60 16.13 38.12
CA ASN A 124 -3.54 14.67 38.17
C ASN A 124 -2.43 14.11 37.28
N ARG A 125 -2.13 14.75 36.13
CA ARG A 125 -1.01 14.35 35.27
C ARG A 125 0.33 14.54 35.99
N LEU A 126 0.54 15.68 36.65
CA LEU A 126 1.76 15.96 37.41
C LEU A 126 1.94 14.96 38.56
N PHE A 127 0.89 14.71 39.34
CA PHE A 127 0.93 13.74 40.43
C PHE A 127 1.30 12.33 39.93
N ARG A 128 0.73 11.90 38.79
CA ARG A 128 1.08 10.61 38.17
C ARG A 128 2.56 10.56 37.75
N ILE A 129 3.10 11.64 37.17
CA ILE A 129 4.51 11.71 36.77
C ILE A 129 5.43 11.67 37.98
N GLU A 130 5.13 12.45 39.03
CA GLU A 130 5.91 12.46 40.27
C GLU A 130 5.89 11.10 40.96
N TRP A 131 4.71 10.48 41.05
CA TRP A 131 4.58 9.14 41.58
C TRP A 131 5.40 8.13 40.75
N ALA A 132 5.32 8.18 39.42
CA ALA A 132 6.09 7.28 38.56
C ALA A 132 7.61 7.47 38.76
N ARG A 133 8.08 8.71 38.86
CA ARG A 133 9.50 9.02 39.14
C ARG A 133 9.94 8.48 40.50
N LYS A 134 9.15 8.72 41.55
CA LYS A 134 9.45 8.25 42.92
C LYS A 134 9.48 6.73 43.04
N ASN A 135 8.68 6.03 42.23
CA ASN A 135 8.53 4.57 42.31
C ASN A 135 9.29 3.82 41.21
N MET A 136 10.06 4.50 40.34
CA MET A 136 10.72 3.90 39.17
C MET A 136 11.65 2.74 39.55
N ASN A 137 12.37 2.86 40.66
CA ASN A 137 13.37 1.89 41.13
C ASN A 137 12.83 0.93 42.21
N LYS A 138 11.51 0.84 42.40
CA LYS A 138 10.95 -0.10 43.38
C LYS A 138 11.02 -1.54 42.88
N LEU A 139 11.22 -2.46 43.82
CA LEU A 139 11.14 -3.90 43.58
C LEU A 139 9.68 -4.33 43.46
N TRP A 140 9.10 -4.17 42.26
CA TRP A 140 7.71 -4.53 41.97
C TRP A 140 7.41 -6.02 42.18
N CYS A 141 8.43 -6.89 42.18
CA CYS A 141 8.28 -8.31 42.48
C CYS A 141 7.80 -8.62 43.91
N ARG A 142 7.89 -7.65 44.83
CA ARG A 142 7.39 -7.79 46.22
C ARG A 142 6.09 -7.01 46.45
N ALA A 143 5.54 -6.38 45.42
CA ALA A 143 4.31 -5.61 45.52
C ALA A 143 3.10 -6.50 45.23
N VAL A 144 2.07 -6.40 46.08
CA VAL A 144 0.74 -6.97 45.83
C VAL A 144 -0.19 -5.83 45.45
N PHE A 145 -0.89 -5.98 44.33
CA PHE A 145 -1.90 -5.03 43.87
C PHE A 145 -3.29 -5.64 44.06
N ALA A 146 -4.23 -4.84 44.56
CA ALA A 146 -5.63 -5.18 44.66
C ALA A 146 -6.45 -4.03 44.05
N ASP A 147 -7.48 -4.36 43.28
CA ASP A 147 -8.43 -3.41 42.70
C ASP A 147 -9.80 -4.09 42.63
N ASP A 148 -10.86 -3.31 42.82
CA ASP A 148 -12.23 -3.81 42.81
C ASP A 148 -12.87 -3.52 41.45
N ALA A 149 -13.39 -4.55 40.81
CA ALA A 149 -14.15 -4.42 39.57
C ALA A 149 -15.63 -4.70 39.83
N SER A 150 -16.48 -3.75 39.43
CA SER A 150 -17.93 -3.96 39.43
C SER A 150 -18.32 -4.83 38.22
N PHE A 151 -19.10 -5.89 38.48
CA PHE A 151 -19.70 -6.74 37.45
C PHE A 151 -21.21 -6.53 37.49
N TRP A 152 -21.82 -6.24 36.34
CA TRP A 152 -23.25 -6.04 36.16
C TRP A 152 -23.75 -6.82 34.95
#